data_AF-A0A7X8DEM5-F1
#
_entry.id   AF-A0A7X8DEM5-F1
#
_cell.length_a   1.000
_cell.length_b   1.000
_cell.length_c   1.000
_cell.angle_alpha   90.00
_cell.angle_beta   90.00
_cell.angle_gamma   90.00
#
_symmetry.space_group_name_H-M   'P 1'
#
loop_
_entity.id
_entity.type
_entity.pdbx_description
1 polymer ?
#
loop_
_entity_poly.entity_id
_entity_poly.type
_entity_poly.pdbx_seq_one_letter_code
_entity_poly.pdbx_strand_id
1 'polypeptide(L)'
;MLNFRNIRLCFLASAIVMLVMVFAGGWTLKAEGSELKDLGEAPWAQKATVEMVACGVVTGYPDAVYKPYNNVTMLEAVTMLVRMLGLEDQAEAAEGLNVNYRMPAGLNWGRGYLITAVNLGILDGNYLYLMQPNSPATRTEVAMLAFHALKLEPAGGALVFSDADQIPGEYRDGVAAVVKKGIMQGYPGNMFKPEDNINRAQMAVLMSNIVELGYADPCPADRRLDGIVLRADQDSGTVYVEGVGVVRCDPNCGVFRNETGIASGELRLGEAIQLILNENGHAVYINVRSSGDRQEYKGVVNSILAINDQYWLGLVCADGTEITLQVAAGVKLDKAGSDMDVSTLNKGEYIEIKVVDNKITTISSLEPSFFPADVAVKGIVSDLVTSGSQKMIKIREGIGVRSQYDIARNAIFYKNGIDARLDDISIGAEVKAWINDDNEVIRIEMTDGRY
;
A
#
# COMPACT_ATOMS: atom_id res chain seq x y z
N MET A 1 -1.71 -86.38 60.24
CA MET A 1 -0.33 -86.43 60.76
C MET A 1 0.33 -85.09 60.45
N LEU A 2 1.05 -84.57 61.45
CA LEU A 2 1.79 -83.30 61.58
C LEU A 2 2.48 -82.78 60.29
N ASN A 3 2.71 -81.48 60.05
CA ASN A 3 3.39 -80.53 60.96
C ASN A 3 3.23 -79.04 60.56
N PHE A 4 3.33 -78.17 61.57
CA PHE A 4 3.23 -76.70 61.57
C PHE A 4 4.48 -75.94 61.05
N ARG A 5 4.32 -74.75 60.43
CA ARG A 5 4.81 -73.40 60.86
C ARG A 5 5.11 -72.41 59.71
N ASN A 6 4.29 -71.36 59.67
CA ASN A 6 4.58 -69.92 59.68
C ASN A 6 5.73 -69.28 58.85
N ILE A 7 5.29 -68.36 57.98
CA ILE A 7 5.70 -66.94 57.83
C ILE A 7 7.14 -66.67 57.33
N ARG A 8 7.25 -66.13 56.10
CA ARG A 8 7.88 -64.81 55.83
C ARG A 8 7.25 -64.15 54.59
N LEU A 9 6.72 -62.95 54.80
CA LEU A 9 6.50 -61.92 53.77
C LEU A 9 7.83 -61.60 53.08
N CYS A 10 7.82 -61.53 51.74
CA CYS A 10 8.69 -60.64 50.99
C CYS A 10 7.88 -60.07 49.82
N PHE A 11 7.80 -58.75 49.79
CA PHE A 11 7.23 -57.92 48.74
C PHE A 11 7.99 -58.11 47.42
N LEU A 12 7.26 -58.26 46.31
CA LEU A 12 7.69 -57.71 45.02
C LEU A 12 6.45 -57.40 44.20
N ALA A 13 6.18 -56.09 44.09
CA ALA A 13 5.15 -55.52 43.26
C ALA A 13 5.47 -55.80 41.78
N SER A 14 4.54 -56.44 41.07
CA SER A 14 4.57 -56.54 39.62
C SER A 14 3.43 -55.68 39.08
N ALA A 15 3.76 -54.43 38.72
CA ALA A 15 2.85 -53.54 38.01
C ALA A 15 2.90 -53.89 36.52
N ILE A 16 1.78 -54.42 36.00
CA ILE A 16 1.58 -54.65 34.57
C ILE A 16 1.28 -53.28 33.93
N VAL A 17 2.28 -52.69 33.28
CA VAL A 17 2.12 -51.50 32.41
C VAL A 17 1.63 -51.99 31.06
N MET A 18 0.37 -51.68 30.73
CA MET A 18 -0.24 -51.94 29.44
C MET A 18 0.28 -50.88 28.44
N LEU A 19 1.18 -51.31 27.55
CA LEU A 19 1.76 -50.51 26.48
C LEU A 19 0.71 -50.22 25.40
N VAL A 20 0.07 -49.06 25.45
CA VAL A 20 -0.69 -48.52 24.31
C VAL A 20 0.32 -47.93 23.34
N MET A 21 0.63 -48.66 22.26
CA MET A 21 1.32 -48.08 21.10
C MET A 21 0.38 -47.11 20.40
N VAL A 22 0.46 -45.84 20.79
CA VAL A 22 -0.07 -44.75 19.97
C VAL A 22 0.82 -44.67 18.74
N PHE A 23 0.27 -45.06 17.59
CA PHE A 23 0.85 -44.76 16.29
C PHE A 23 1.02 -43.24 16.19
N ALA A 24 2.25 -42.77 16.35
CA ALA A 24 2.66 -41.42 15.97
C ALA A 24 2.71 -41.35 14.43
N GLY A 25 1.55 -41.38 13.79
CA GLY A 25 1.41 -40.74 12.49
C GLY A 25 1.76 -39.27 12.69
N GLY A 26 2.69 -38.75 11.89
CA GLY A 26 3.11 -37.35 11.97
C GLY A 26 1.93 -36.44 11.68
N TRP A 27 1.26 -35.98 12.73
CA TRP A 27 0.50 -34.75 12.67
C TRP A 27 1.56 -33.65 12.69
N THR A 28 1.83 -33.06 11.53
CA THR A 28 2.53 -31.78 11.46
C THR A 28 1.59 -30.76 12.11
N LEU A 29 1.74 -30.54 13.42
CA LEU A 29 1.20 -29.35 14.06
C LEU A 29 1.87 -28.17 13.36
N LYS A 30 1.12 -27.47 12.51
CA LYS A 30 1.50 -26.16 11.98
C LYS A 30 1.78 -25.30 13.21
N ALA A 31 3.05 -24.98 13.44
CA ALA A 31 3.47 -24.30 14.65
C ALA A 31 2.69 -22.99 14.78
N GLU A 32 1.93 -22.89 15.87
CA GLU A 32 1.28 -21.67 16.32
C GLU A 32 2.37 -20.59 16.41
N GLY A 33 2.13 -19.42 15.81
CA GLY A 33 3.13 -18.38 15.60
C GLY A 33 3.75 -17.92 16.92
N SER A 34 4.89 -18.51 17.26
CA SER A 34 5.72 -18.03 18.36
C SER A 34 6.28 -16.66 17.99
N GLU A 35 6.21 -15.73 18.94
CA GLU A 35 6.77 -14.38 18.82
C GLU A 35 8.21 -14.40 18.31
N LEU A 36 8.44 -13.78 17.14
CA LEU A 36 9.77 -13.66 16.55
C LEU A 36 10.54 -12.57 17.30
N LYS A 37 11.48 -12.99 18.15
CA LYS A 37 12.07 -12.14 19.19
C LYS A 37 13.10 -11.13 18.69
N ASP A 38 13.57 -11.30 17.47
CA ASP A 38 14.71 -10.60 16.88
C ASP A 38 14.32 -9.74 15.66
N LEU A 39 13.01 -9.54 15.43
CA LEU A 39 12.52 -8.68 14.35
C LEU A 39 13.02 -7.22 14.46
N GLY A 40 13.40 -6.78 15.67
CA GLY A 40 13.98 -5.46 15.92
C GLY A 40 15.48 -5.33 15.61
N GLU A 41 16.20 -6.41 15.28
CA GLU A 41 17.66 -6.35 15.04
C GLU A 41 18.05 -5.67 13.73
N ALA A 42 17.12 -5.59 12.77
CA ALA A 42 17.29 -4.88 11.50
C ALA A 42 16.15 -3.85 11.30
N PRO A 43 16.16 -2.71 12.01
CA PRO A 43 15.07 -1.72 11.96
C PRO A 43 14.76 -1.22 10.54
N TRP A 44 15.78 -1.07 9.70
CA TRP A 44 15.66 -0.65 8.30
C TRP A 44 14.89 -1.64 7.40
N ALA A 45 14.77 -2.91 7.83
CA ALA A 45 14.03 -3.95 7.13
C ALA A 45 12.80 -4.41 7.90
N GLN A 46 12.52 -3.82 9.07
CA GLN A 46 11.55 -4.39 10.01
C GLN A 46 10.15 -4.44 9.40
N LYS A 47 9.69 -3.35 8.80
CA LYS A 47 8.39 -3.28 8.12
C LYS A 47 8.26 -4.36 7.04
N ALA A 48 9.21 -4.39 6.11
CA ALA A 48 9.25 -5.38 5.03
C ALA A 48 9.29 -6.82 5.58
N THR A 49 10.06 -7.06 6.64
CA THR A 49 10.16 -8.38 7.28
C THR A 49 8.82 -8.80 7.88
N VAL A 50 8.19 -7.93 8.68
CA VAL A 50 6.89 -8.24 9.30
C VAL A 50 5.81 -8.44 8.25
N GLU A 51 5.77 -7.59 7.21
CA GLU A 51 4.84 -7.76 6.09
C GLU A 51 5.02 -9.12 5.42
N MET A 52 6.26 -9.49 5.05
CA MET A 52 6.53 -10.76 4.38
C MET A 52 6.28 -11.98 5.28
N VAL A 53 6.43 -11.84 6.60
CA VAL A 53 6.01 -12.87 7.57
C VAL A 53 4.49 -12.99 7.60
N ALA A 54 3.77 -11.87 7.67
CA ALA A 54 2.31 -11.83 7.69
C ALA A 54 1.69 -12.43 6.42
N CYS A 55 2.33 -12.22 5.27
CA CYS A 55 1.92 -12.81 3.98
C CYS A 55 2.39 -14.27 3.81
N GLY A 56 3.17 -14.82 4.74
CA GLY A 56 3.65 -16.21 4.68
C GLY A 56 4.81 -16.45 3.70
N VAL A 57 5.34 -15.40 3.08
CA VAL A 57 6.43 -15.49 2.10
C VAL A 57 7.74 -15.89 2.77
N VAL A 58 8.01 -15.31 3.94
CA VAL A 58 9.15 -15.67 4.79
C VAL A 58 8.66 -16.22 6.12
N THR A 59 9.41 -17.17 6.67
CA THR A 59 9.09 -17.81 7.95
C THR A 59 10.28 -17.72 8.90
N GLY A 60 10.00 -17.68 10.21
CA GLY A 60 11.03 -17.80 11.25
C GLY A 60 11.54 -19.23 11.44
N TYR A 61 12.54 -19.39 12.30
CA TYR A 61 13.11 -20.67 12.70
C TYR A 61 12.38 -21.24 13.94
N PRO A 62 12.52 -22.57 14.22
CA PRO A 62 11.85 -23.23 15.35
C PRO A 62 12.12 -22.66 16.76
N ASP A 63 13.15 -21.81 16.90
CA ASP A 63 13.54 -21.07 18.11
C ASP A 63 12.88 -19.68 18.22
N ALA A 64 11.88 -19.40 17.37
CA ALA A 64 11.12 -18.15 17.35
C ALA A 64 11.99 -16.92 17.06
N VAL A 65 12.83 -17.04 16.05
CA VAL A 65 13.73 -15.99 15.57
C VAL A 65 13.75 -15.99 14.05
N TYR A 66 13.98 -14.83 13.46
CA TYR A 66 14.04 -14.58 12.03
C TYR A 66 15.46 -14.61 11.48
N LYS A 67 16.46 -14.23 12.28
CA LYS A 67 17.90 -14.12 11.96
C LYS A 67 18.15 -13.20 10.76
N PRO A 68 17.85 -11.89 10.86
CA PRO A 68 17.85 -10.97 9.72
C PRO A 68 19.19 -10.89 8.97
N TYR A 69 20.31 -11.07 9.67
CA TYR A 69 21.65 -11.00 9.08
C TYR A 69 22.23 -12.35 8.63
N ASN A 70 21.48 -13.46 8.78
CA ASN A 70 21.89 -14.72 8.19
C ASN A 70 21.77 -14.63 6.66
N ASN A 71 22.74 -15.22 5.96
CA ASN A 71 22.70 -15.35 4.51
C ASN A 71 21.56 -16.27 4.09
N VAL A 72 20.91 -15.93 2.97
CA VAL A 72 19.92 -16.76 2.31
C VAL A 72 20.63 -17.73 1.37
N THR A 73 20.30 -19.00 1.42
CA THR A 73 20.82 -20.00 0.46
C THR A 73 20.11 -19.89 -0.89
N MET A 74 20.74 -20.39 -1.96
CA MET A 74 20.12 -20.37 -3.30
C MET A 74 18.76 -21.07 -3.34
N LEU A 75 18.60 -22.19 -2.63
CA LEU A 75 17.30 -22.87 -2.52
C LEU A 75 16.27 -22.03 -1.78
N GLU A 76 16.64 -21.41 -0.65
CA GLU A 76 15.75 -20.54 0.11
C GLU A 76 15.31 -19.32 -0.72
N ALA A 77 16.21 -18.72 -1.51
CA ALA A 77 15.88 -17.59 -2.38
C ALA A 77 14.83 -17.98 -3.44
N VAL A 78 15.00 -19.16 -4.08
CA VAL A 78 14.02 -19.71 -5.02
C VAL A 78 12.68 -20.00 -4.33
N THR A 79 12.70 -20.65 -3.17
CA THR A 79 11.49 -20.94 -2.38
C THR A 79 10.73 -19.67 -2.04
N MET A 80 11.42 -18.64 -1.56
CA MET A 80 10.83 -17.35 -1.23
C MET A 80 10.19 -16.68 -2.45
N LEU A 81 10.84 -16.69 -3.61
CA LEU A 81 10.26 -16.13 -4.84
C LEU A 81 9.05 -16.93 -5.35
N VAL A 82 9.07 -18.26 -5.24
CA VAL A 82 7.91 -19.09 -5.61
C VAL A 82 6.71 -18.82 -4.69
N ARG A 83 6.94 -18.66 -3.39
CA ARG A 83 5.90 -18.21 -2.43
C ARG A 83 5.42 -16.81 -2.73
N MET A 84 6.33 -15.90 -3.06
CA MET A 84 6.04 -14.53 -3.47
C MET A 84 5.09 -14.47 -4.68
N LEU A 85 5.16 -15.46 -5.58
CA LEU A 85 4.25 -15.60 -6.72
C LEU A 85 2.93 -16.30 -6.39
N GLY A 86 2.70 -16.70 -5.13
CA GLY A 86 1.50 -17.43 -4.70
C GLY A 86 1.45 -18.89 -5.18
N LEU A 87 2.61 -19.52 -5.41
CA LEU A 87 2.71 -20.85 -6.03
C LEU A 87 3.21 -21.93 -5.05
N GLU A 88 3.01 -21.74 -3.74
CA GLU A 88 3.38 -22.71 -2.71
C GLU A 88 2.66 -24.05 -2.90
N ASP A 89 1.34 -24.06 -3.04
CA ASP A 89 0.56 -25.29 -3.26
C ASP A 89 1.02 -26.06 -4.52
N GLN A 90 1.39 -25.32 -5.58
CA GLN A 90 1.91 -25.93 -6.82
C GLN A 90 3.29 -26.54 -6.61
N ALA A 91 4.15 -25.88 -5.84
CA ALA A 91 5.44 -26.41 -5.44
C ALA A 91 5.29 -27.66 -4.56
N GLU A 92 4.40 -27.64 -3.56
CA GLU A 92 4.14 -28.80 -2.71
C GLU A 92 3.63 -30.01 -3.52
N ALA A 93 2.68 -29.77 -4.44
CA ALA A 93 2.20 -30.80 -5.35
C ALA A 93 3.29 -31.34 -6.30
N ALA A 94 4.31 -30.53 -6.59
CA ALA A 94 5.40 -30.89 -7.49
C ALA A 94 6.50 -31.73 -6.83
N GLU A 95 6.56 -31.83 -5.49
CA GLU A 95 7.66 -32.49 -4.75
C GLU A 95 7.94 -33.92 -5.25
N GLY A 96 6.89 -34.69 -5.53
CA GLY A 96 6.98 -36.09 -5.98
C GLY A 96 7.07 -36.28 -7.50
N LEU A 97 7.11 -35.21 -8.29
CA LEU A 97 7.06 -35.33 -9.75
C LEU A 97 8.36 -35.86 -10.36
N ASN A 98 8.18 -36.69 -11.39
CA ASN A 98 9.25 -37.11 -12.28
C ASN A 98 9.51 -36.01 -13.31
N VAL A 99 10.79 -35.68 -13.50
CA VAL A 99 11.23 -34.65 -14.45
C VAL A 99 12.31 -35.20 -15.36
N ASN A 100 12.46 -34.61 -16.54
CA ASN A 100 13.42 -35.03 -17.57
C ASN A 100 14.79 -34.32 -17.48
N TYR A 101 15.03 -33.56 -16.41
CA TYR A 101 16.29 -32.88 -16.12
C TYR A 101 16.89 -33.36 -14.79
N ARG A 102 18.17 -33.07 -14.59
CA ARG A 102 18.93 -33.51 -13.42
C ARG A 102 18.81 -32.50 -12.29
N MET A 103 18.62 -33.01 -11.09
CA MET A 103 18.50 -32.23 -9.87
C MET A 103 19.88 -31.99 -9.24
N PRO A 104 20.05 -30.89 -8.48
CA PRO A 104 21.32 -30.60 -7.84
C PRO A 104 21.62 -31.63 -6.75
N ALA A 105 22.90 -31.89 -6.51
CA ALA A 105 23.34 -32.73 -5.42
C ALA A 105 23.04 -32.07 -4.05
N GLY A 106 22.84 -32.89 -3.00
CA GLY A 106 22.66 -32.39 -1.63
C GLY A 106 21.29 -31.76 -1.35
N LEU A 107 20.30 -32.00 -2.21
CA LEU A 107 18.92 -31.55 -2.01
C LEU A 107 18.18 -32.46 -1.01
N ASN A 108 17.86 -31.94 0.16
CA ASN A 108 17.13 -32.68 1.21
C ASN A 108 15.65 -32.27 1.34
N TRP A 109 15.29 -31.13 0.76
CA TRP A 109 13.95 -30.55 0.74
C TRP A 109 13.86 -29.60 -0.45
N GLY A 110 12.66 -29.08 -0.73
CA GLY A 110 12.50 -27.98 -1.69
C GLY A 110 12.53 -28.43 -3.16
N ARG A 111 12.38 -29.72 -3.43
CA ARG A 111 12.41 -30.27 -4.79
C ARG A 111 11.28 -29.69 -5.64
N GLY A 112 10.08 -29.65 -5.10
CA GLY A 112 8.90 -29.10 -5.76
C GLY A 112 9.06 -27.62 -6.10
N TYR A 113 9.72 -26.84 -5.25
CA TYR A 113 10.06 -25.44 -5.52
C TYR A 113 11.01 -25.29 -6.72
N LEU A 114 12.05 -26.12 -6.82
CA LEU A 114 12.93 -26.11 -7.99
C LEU A 114 12.19 -26.53 -9.26
N ILE A 115 11.28 -27.51 -9.18
CA ILE A 115 10.46 -27.94 -10.31
C ILE A 115 9.56 -26.79 -10.79
N THR A 116 8.84 -26.15 -9.87
CA THR A 116 7.99 -24.99 -10.18
C THR A 116 8.80 -23.86 -10.79
N ALA A 117 9.97 -23.53 -10.23
CA ALA A 117 10.85 -22.50 -10.77
C ALA A 117 11.35 -22.81 -12.19
N VAL A 118 11.65 -24.08 -12.51
CA VAL A 118 12.00 -24.49 -13.88
C VAL A 118 10.80 -24.35 -14.82
N ASN A 119 9.61 -24.78 -14.40
CA ASN A 119 8.40 -24.69 -15.22
C ASN A 119 8.02 -23.24 -15.55
N LEU A 120 8.34 -22.31 -14.66
CA LEU A 120 8.11 -20.87 -14.85
C LEU A 120 9.21 -20.18 -15.67
N GLY A 121 10.30 -20.88 -15.99
CA GLY A 121 11.47 -20.30 -16.65
C GLY A 121 12.32 -19.42 -15.73
N ILE A 122 12.15 -19.53 -14.41
CA ILE A 122 13.00 -18.86 -13.41
C ILE A 122 14.39 -19.51 -13.37
N LEU A 123 14.42 -20.84 -13.50
CA LEU A 123 15.62 -21.65 -13.57
C LEU A 123 15.67 -22.43 -14.88
N ASP A 124 16.87 -22.66 -15.41
CA ASP A 124 17.07 -23.54 -16.56
C ASP A 124 17.30 -24.98 -16.09
N GLY A 125 16.37 -25.88 -16.42
CA GLY A 125 16.48 -27.30 -16.12
C GLY A 125 17.75 -27.97 -16.68
N ASN A 126 18.31 -27.47 -17.78
CA ASN A 126 19.54 -28.01 -18.37
C ASN A 126 20.77 -27.79 -17.48
N TYR A 127 20.77 -26.72 -16.68
CA TYR A 127 21.89 -26.35 -15.81
C TYR A 127 21.58 -26.52 -14.33
N LEU A 128 20.34 -26.90 -13.97
CA LEU A 128 19.90 -27.04 -12.58
C LEU A 128 20.82 -27.96 -11.75
N TYR A 129 21.42 -28.99 -12.35
CA TYR A 129 22.33 -29.91 -11.65
C TYR A 129 23.64 -29.26 -11.16
N LEU A 130 24.01 -28.10 -11.72
CA LEU A 130 25.18 -27.31 -11.30
C LEU A 130 24.88 -26.37 -10.13
N MET A 131 23.59 -26.11 -9.86
CA MET A 131 23.16 -25.27 -8.75
C MET A 131 23.67 -25.84 -7.42
N GLN A 132 24.15 -24.96 -6.55
CA GLN A 132 24.53 -25.31 -5.18
C GLN A 132 23.42 -24.87 -4.22
N PRO A 133 22.41 -25.72 -3.94
CA PRO A 133 21.18 -25.29 -3.27
C PRO A 133 21.40 -24.77 -1.85
N ASN A 134 22.41 -25.30 -1.15
CA ASN A 134 22.70 -24.94 0.25
C ASN A 134 23.80 -23.87 0.40
N SER A 135 24.37 -23.38 -0.70
CA SER A 135 25.35 -22.28 -0.66
C SER A 135 24.62 -20.94 -0.53
N PRO A 136 25.20 -19.95 0.17
CA PRO A 136 24.70 -18.58 0.17
C PRO A 136 24.53 -18.04 -1.24
N ALA A 137 23.39 -17.38 -1.50
CA ALA A 137 23.09 -16.76 -2.78
C ALA A 137 23.73 -15.37 -2.87
N THR A 138 24.40 -15.11 -3.97
CA THR A 138 24.96 -13.79 -4.29
C THR A 138 23.86 -12.82 -4.73
N ARG A 139 24.14 -11.53 -4.63
CA ARG A 139 23.22 -10.48 -5.11
C ARG A 139 22.95 -10.57 -6.61
N THR A 140 23.92 -10.97 -7.41
CA THR A 140 23.72 -11.17 -8.86
C THR A 140 22.77 -12.33 -9.14
N GLU A 141 22.95 -13.46 -8.45
CA GLU A 141 22.04 -14.61 -8.60
C GLU A 141 20.61 -14.24 -8.22
N VAL A 142 20.42 -13.56 -7.09
CA VAL A 142 19.08 -13.14 -6.66
C VAL A 142 18.47 -12.11 -7.61
N ALA A 143 19.26 -11.19 -8.16
CA ALA A 143 18.80 -10.27 -9.19
C ALA A 143 18.29 -11.03 -10.43
N MET A 144 19.03 -12.04 -10.90
CA MET A 144 18.60 -12.83 -12.05
C MET A 144 17.37 -13.68 -11.75
N LEU A 145 17.26 -14.24 -10.54
CA LEU A 145 16.04 -14.93 -10.12
C LEU A 145 14.82 -14.00 -10.16
N ALA A 146 14.94 -12.79 -9.61
CA ALA A 146 13.85 -11.80 -9.64
C ALA A 146 13.54 -11.34 -11.08
N PHE A 147 14.55 -11.11 -11.90
CA PHE A 147 14.40 -10.75 -13.32
C PHE A 147 13.54 -11.78 -14.07
N HIS A 148 13.87 -13.07 -13.92
CA HIS A 148 13.12 -14.14 -14.58
C HIS A 148 11.75 -14.39 -13.95
N ALA A 149 11.65 -14.39 -12.62
CA ALA A 149 10.38 -14.57 -11.90
C ALA A 149 9.33 -13.53 -12.30
N LEU A 150 9.75 -12.29 -12.46
CA LEU A 150 8.86 -11.17 -12.82
C LEU A 150 8.76 -10.95 -14.32
N LYS A 151 9.43 -11.77 -15.14
CA LYS A 151 9.46 -11.69 -16.60
C LYS A 151 9.77 -10.28 -17.10
N LEU A 152 10.77 -9.65 -16.49
CA LEU A 152 11.14 -8.29 -16.85
C LEU A 152 11.79 -8.27 -18.22
N GLU A 153 11.57 -7.20 -18.97
CA GLU A 153 12.30 -6.95 -20.20
C GLU A 153 13.73 -6.48 -19.88
N PRO A 154 14.74 -6.94 -20.65
CA PRO A 154 16.11 -6.45 -20.51
C PRO A 154 16.16 -4.92 -20.58
N ALA A 155 16.80 -4.28 -19.61
CA ALA A 155 16.96 -2.84 -19.64
C ALA A 155 18.21 -2.51 -20.48
N GLY A 156 18.01 -2.13 -21.74
CA GLY A 156 19.09 -1.58 -22.54
C GLY A 156 19.71 -0.35 -21.86
N GLY A 157 21.03 -0.35 -21.68
CA GLY A 157 21.77 0.76 -21.07
C GLY A 157 22.87 0.29 -20.12
N ALA A 158 23.85 1.15 -19.85
CA ALA A 158 24.93 0.83 -18.93
C ALA A 158 24.49 0.99 -17.46
N LEU A 159 24.82 0.00 -16.63
CA LEU A 159 24.79 0.15 -15.18
C LEU A 159 25.79 1.23 -14.77
N VAL A 160 25.35 2.20 -13.96
CA VAL A 160 26.18 3.32 -13.50
C VAL A 160 26.94 3.03 -12.21
N PHE A 161 26.99 1.77 -11.76
CA PHE A 161 27.75 1.38 -10.57
C PHE A 161 29.25 1.33 -10.84
N SER A 162 30.03 1.69 -9.82
CA SER A 162 31.50 1.68 -9.87
C SER A 162 32.12 0.28 -10.00
N ASP A 163 31.38 -0.75 -9.61
CA ASP A 163 31.73 -2.18 -9.68
C ASP A 163 30.86 -2.94 -10.70
N ALA A 164 30.23 -2.23 -11.65
CA ALA A 164 29.39 -2.86 -12.67
C ALA A 164 30.16 -3.81 -13.60
N ASP A 165 31.49 -3.65 -13.69
CA ASP A 165 32.37 -4.52 -14.46
C ASP A 165 32.51 -5.92 -13.86
N GLN A 166 32.29 -6.07 -12.55
CA GLN A 166 32.30 -7.35 -11.84
C GLN A 166 31.04 -8.19 -12.11
N ILE A 167 29.97 -7.59 -12.65
CA ILE A 167 28.78 -8.34 -13.07
C ILE A 167 29.10 -9.06 -14.39
N PRO A 168 28.91 -10.40 -14.48
CA PRO A 168 29.07 -11.14 -15.72
C PRO A 168 28.28 -10.53 -16.88
N GLY A 169 28.88 -10.48 -18.07
CA GLY A 169 28.34 -9.76 -19.21
C GLY A 169 26.90 -10.12 -19.55
N GLU A 170 26.57 -11.42 -19.57
CA GLU A 170 25.21 -11.91 -19.84
C GLU A 170 24.15 -11.52 -18.80
N TYR A 171 24.54 -11.12 -17.58
CA TYR A 171 23.62 -10.75 -16.50
C TYR A 171 23.40 -9.25 -16.37
N ARG A 172 24.20 -8.42 -17.05
CA ARG A 172 24.17 -6.96 -16.88
C ARG A 172 22.81 -6.35 -17.21
N ASP A 173 22.18 -6.77 -18.30
CA ASP A 173 20.88 -6.21 -18.70
C ASP A 173 19.75 -6.64 -17.75
N GLY A 174 19.84 -7.85 -17.19
CA GLY A 174 18.89 -8.35 -16.19
C GLY A 174 19.04 -7.61 -14.86
N VAL A 175 20.28 -7.45 -14.38
CA VAL A 175 20.59 -6.63 -13.19
C VAL A 175 20.14 -5.18 -13.40
N ALA A 176 20.40 -4.61 -14.58
CA ALA A 176 19.95 -3.26 -14.93
C ALA A 176 18.42 -3.13 -14.89
N ALA A 177 17.68 -4.14 -15.34
CA ALA A 177 16.22 -4.14 -15.29
C ALA A 177 15.70 -4.12 -13.85
N VAL A 178 16.22 -5.00 -13.00
CA VAL A 178 15.80 -5.10 -11.58
C VAL A 178 16.11 -3.80 -10.83
N VAL A 179 17.27 -3.19 -11.08
CA VAL A 179 17.66 -1.91 -10.48
C VAL A 179 16.80 -0.75 -11.00
N LYS A 180 16.59 -0.67 -12.33
CA LYS A 180 15.77 0.38 -12.96
C LYS A 180 14.33 0.35 -12.48
N LYS A 181 13.80 -0.84 -12.18
CA LYS A 181 12.46 -1.02 -11.62
C LYS A 181 12.38 -0.72 -10.13
N GLY A 182 13.50 -0.56 -9.43
CA GLY A 182 13.53 -0.31 -7.99
C GLY A 182 13.37 -1.55 -7.12
N ILE A 183 13.39 -2.75 -7.71
CA ILE A 183 13.27 -4.02 -6.97
C ILE A 183 14.51 -4.25 -6.10
N MET A 184 15.69 -3.97 -6.65
CA MET A 184 16.95 -3.95 -5.91
C MET A 184 17.60 -2.58 -6.02
N GLN A 185 18.34 -2.21 -4.97
CA GLN A 185 19.07 -0.95 -4.90
C GLN A 185 20.56 -1.21 -4.69
N GLY A 186 21.39 -0.25 -5.10
CA GLY A 186 22.81 -0.23 -4.79
C GLY A 186 23.09 0.17 -3.34
N TYR A 187 24.34 0.01 -2.94
CA TYR A 187 24.85 0.44 -1.64
C TYR A 187 25.44 1.86 -1.70
N PRO A 188 25.64 2.51 -0.54
CA PRO A 188 26.43 3.72 -0.44
C PRO A 188 27.79 3.58 -1.13
N GLY A 189 28.24 4.64 -1.79
CA GLY A 189 29.45 4.62 -2.62
C GLY A 189 29.22 4.19 -4.06
N ASN A 190 27.96 4.11 -4.52
CA ASN A 190 27.60 3.76 -5.90
C ASN A 190 28.13 2.37 -6.30
N MET A 191 27.85 1.36 -5.45
CA MET A 191 28.26 -0.03 -5.67
C MET A 191 27.05 -0.95 -5.70
N PHE A 192 27.07 -1.95 -6.57
CA PHE A 192 26.07 -3.02 -6.58
C PHE A 192 26.47 -4.20 -5.69
N LYS A 193 27.77 -4.49 -5.60
CA LYS A 193 28.42 -5.63 -4.95
C LYS A 193 27.89 -6.98 -5.44
N PRO A 194 28.26 -7.39 -6.68
CA PRO A 194 27.66 -8.56 -7.32
C PRO A 194 27.89 -9.89 -6.58
N GLU A 195 29.06 -10.04 -5.93
CA GLU A 195 29.50 -11.25 -5.25
C GLU A 195 29.17 -11.27 -3.75
N ASP A 196 28.63 -10.17 -3.20
CA ASP A 196 28.19 -10.15 -1.81
C ASP A 196 26.96 -11.07 -1.68
N ASN A 197 26.94 -11.87 -0.60
CA ASN A 197 25.79 -12.70 -0.28
C ASN A 197 24.62 -11.84 0.21
N ILE A 198 23.39 -12.20 -0.20
CA ILE A 198 22.19 -11.54 0.32
C ILE A 198 21.81 -12.13 1.68
N ASN A 199 21.47 -11.26 2.63
CA ASN A 199 20.91 -11.67 3.92
C ASN A 199 19.38 -11.66 3.91
N ARG A 200 18.79 -12.27 4.94
CA ARG A 200 17.33 -12.43 5.05
C ARG A 200 16.57 -11.10 5.09
N ALA A 201 17.09 -10.12 5.82
CA ALA A 201 16.50 -8.77 5.86
C ALA A 201 16.51 -8.08 4.48
N GLN A 202 17.60 -8.21 3.72
CA GLN A 202 17.70 -7.65 2.37
C GLN A 202 16.74 -8.34 1.41
N MET A 203 16.59 -9.66 1.55
CA MET A 203 15.64 -10.43 0.77
C MET A 203 14.19 -10.05 1.09
N ALA A 204 13.85 -9.78 2.36
CA ALA A 204 12.53 -9.27 2.74
C ALA A 204 12.24 -7.89 2.11
N VAL A 205 13.21 -6.97 2.12
CA VAL A 205 13.06 -5.66 1.45
C VAL A 205 12.87 -5.81 -0.05
N LEU A 206 13.66 -6.68 -0.70
CA LEU A 206 13.49 -6.98 -2.12
C LEU A 206 12.06 -7.45 -2.42
N MET A 207 11.54 -8.37 -1.62
CA MET A 207 10.18 -8.89 -1.81
C MET A 207 9.09 -7.86 -1.50
N SER A 208 9.25 -7.04 -0.46
CA SER A 208 8.34 -5.93 -0.18
C SER A 208 8.31 -4.93 -1.35
N ASN A 209 9.46 -4.60 -1.96
CA ASN A 209 9.50 -3.79 -3.19
C ASN A 209 8.71 -4.44 -4.35
N ILE A 210 8.76 -5.76 -4.50
CA ILE A 210 7.97 -6.48 -5.53
C ILE A 210 6.46 -6.29 -5.28
N VAL A 211 6.01 -6.35 -4.02
CA VAL A 211 4.62 -6.06 -3.65
C VAL A 211 4.26 -4.61 -3.96
N GLU A 212 5.06 -3.67 -3.48
CA GLU A 212 4.78 -2.23 -3.62
C GLU A 212 4.73 -1.77 -5.08
N LEU A 213 5.55 -2.40 -5.94
CA LEU A 213 5.56 -2.13 -7.38
C LEU A 213 4.43 -2.85 -8.14
N GLY A 214 3.61 -3.65 -7.45
CA GLY A 214 2.44 -4.33 -8.02
C GLY A 214 2.77 -5.53 -8.91
N TYR A 215 3.98 -6.11 -8.78
CA TYR A 215 4.37 -7.29 -9.56
C TYR A 215 3.79 -8.60 -9.00
N ALA A 216 3.53 -8.64 -7.70
CA ALA A 216 2.88 -9.78 -7.05
C ALA A 216 2.10 -9.33 -5.80
N ASP A 217 1.08 -10.10 -5.44
CA ASP A 217 0.35 -9.95 -4.18
C ASP A 217 0.29 -11.31 -3.47
N PRO A 218 1.31 -11.65 -2.66
CA PRO A 218 1.42 -12.95 -2.02
C PRO A 218 0.53 -13.08 -0.78
N CYS A 219 -0.02 -11.95 -0.30
CA CYS A 219 -0.78 -11.90 0.92
C CYS A 219 -2.17 -12.47 0.66
N PRO A 220 -2.70 -13.37 1.52
CA PRO A 220 -4.02 -13.95 1.27
C PRO A 220 -5.10 -12.88 1.23
N ALA A 221 -5.79 -12.79 0.08
CA ALA A 221 -6.73 -11.72 -0.21
C ALA A 221 -7.92 -11.68 0.76
N ASP A 222 -8.28 -12.82 1.35
CA ASP A 222 -9.31 -12.94 2.38
C ASP A 222 -8.86 -12.43 3.76
N ARG A 223 -7.55 -12.29 3.97
CA ARG A 223 -6.94 -11.83 5.22
C ARG A 223 -6.31 -10.44 5.13
N ARG A 224 -6.15 -9.88 3.94
CA ARG A 224 -5.65 -8.52 3.69
C ARG A 224 -6.84 -7.57 3.53
N LEU A 225 -7.03 -6.69 4.50
CA LEU A 225 -8.19 -5.80 4.57
C LEU A 225 -7.75 -4.34 4.61
N ASP A 226 -8.56 -3.45 4.06
CA ASP A 226 -8.39 -2.01 4.16
C ASP A 226 -9.55 -1.41 4.96
N GLY A 227 -9.28 -0.35 5.72
CA GLY A 227 -10.31 0.34 6.48
C GLY A 227 -9.83 1.64 7.12
N ILE A 228 -10.73 2.30 7.84
CA ILE A 228 -10.46 3.57 8.52
C ILE A 228 -10.50 3.35 10.03
N VAL A 229 -9.48 3.81 10.76
CA VAL A 229 -9.45 3.72 12.22
C VAL A 229 -10.58 4.57 12.81
N LEU A 230 -11.49 3.94 13.54
CA LEU A 230 -12.54 4.60 14.32
C LEU A 230 -12.10 4.87 15.77
N ARG A 231 -11.28 3.97 16.32
CA ARG A 231 -10.72 4.07 17.67
C ARG A 231 -9.61 3.03 17.84
N ALA A 232 -8.59 3.35 18.63
CA ALA A 232 -7.61 2.37 19.12
C ALA A 232 -7.56 2.41 20.64
N ASP A 233 -7.44 1.24 21.27
CA ASP A 233 -7.37 1.07 22.71
C ASP A 233 -5.97 0.57 23.08
N GLN A 234 -5.23 1.42 23.80
CA GLN A 234 -3.82 1.18 24.12
C GLN A 234 -3.62 0.02 25.10
N ASP A 235 -4.54 -0.17 26.05
CA ASP A 235 -4.39 -1.16 27.11
C ASP A 235 -4.70 -2.58 26.62
N SER A 236 -5.69 -2.71 25.74
CA SER A 236 -6.14 -4.00 25.22
C SER A 236 -5.51 -4.40 23.88
N GLY A 237 -4.87 -3.46 23.17
CA GLY A 237 -4.35 -3.66 21.81
C GLY A 237 -5.46 -3.82 20.76
N THR A 238 -6.66 -3.32 21.06
CA THR A 238 -7.85 -3.47 20.21
C THR A 238 -8.01 -2.25 19.31
N VAL A 239 -8.26 -2.48 18.02
CA VAL A 239 -8.49 -1.43 17.01
C VAL A 239 -9.89 -1.62 16.43
N TYR A 240 -10.65 -0.52 16.37
CA TYR A 240 -11.96 -0.44 15.75
C TYR A 240 -11.77 0.16 14.36
N VAL A 241 -12.21 -0.56 13.33
CA VAL A 241 -11.93 -0.23 11.93
C VAL A 241 -13.23 -0.23 11.13
N GLU A 242 -13.53 0.88 10.47
CA GLU A 242 -14.68 0.98 9.57
C GLU A 242 -14.53 -0.01 8.41
N GLY A 243 -15.62 -0.72 8.08
CA GLY A 243 -15.62 -1.75 7.04
C GLY A 243 -15.05 -3.11 7.45
N VAL A 244 -14.33 -3.19 8.58
CA VAL A 244 -13.72 -4.43 9.08
C VAL A 244 -14.31 -4.88 10.43
N GLY A 245 -14.59 -3.93 11.33
CA GLY A 245 -15.11 -4.20 12.68
C GLY A 245 -14.05 -4.10 13.76
N VAL A 246 -14.14 -4.94 14.79
CA VAL A 246 -13.23 -4.92 15.95
C VAL A 246 -12.12 -5.95 15.73
N VAL A 247 -10.88 -5.49 15.73
CA VAL A 247 -9.71 -6.32 15.50
C VAL A 247 -8.77 -6.21 16.69
N ARG A 248 -8.31 -7.34 17.20
CA ARG A 248 -7.26 -7.40 18.22
C ARG A 248 -5.91 -7.53 17.53
N CYS A 249 -4.94 -6.68 17.87
CA CYS A 249 -3.54 -6.94 17.48
C CYS A 249 -3.05 -8.19 18.22
N ASP A 250 -2.51 -9.14 17.48
CA ASP A 250 -1.67 -10.21 18.00
C ASP A 250 -0.47 -9.61 18.78
N PRO A 251 0.12 -10.31 19.78
CA PRO A 251 1.34 -9.83 20.43
C PRO A 251 2.47 -9.46 19.46
N ASN A 252 2.50 -10.09 18.27
CA ASN A 252 3.49 -9.84 17.21
C ASN A 252 3.03 -8.89 16.12
N CYS A 253 1.89 -8.23 16.33
CA CYS A 253 1.31 -7.31 15.39
C CYS A 253 2.25 -6.12 15.16
N GLY A 254 2.95 -6.12 14.03
CA GLY A 254 3.74 -4.94 13.65
C GLY A 254 2.82 -3.86 13.13
N VAL A 255 2.78 -2.73 13.84
CA VAL A 255 2.04 -1.54 13.41
C VAL A 255 3.04 -0.51 12.92
N PHE A 256 2.87 -0.04 11.68
CA PHE A 256 3.81 0.86 11.03
C PHE A 256 3.11 2.13 10.56
N ARG A 257 3.79 3.26 10.69
CA ARG A 257 3.46 4.52 10.02
C ARG A 257 4.68 4.95 9.23
N ASN A 258 4.56 4.98 7.91
CA ASN A 258 5.69 5.05 6.99
C ASN A 258 6.65 3.86 7.23
N GLU A 259 7.92 4.12 7.56
CA GLU A 259 8.92 3.10 7.91
C GLU A 259 9.11 2.92 9.42
N THR A 260 8.33 3.64 10.24
CA THR A 260 8.48 3.66 11.70
C THR A 260 7.46 2.75 12.36
N GLY A 261 7.93 1.81 13.18
CA GLY A 261 7.07 1.02 14.06
C GLY A 261 6.46 1.87 15.18
N ILE A 262 5.18 1.70 15.44
CA ILE A 262 4.41 2.37 16.51
C ILE A 262 3.61 1.33 17.30
N ALA A 263 3.12 1.68 18.49
CA ALA A 263 2.15 0.84 19.18
C ALA A 263 0.76 0.94 18.51
N SER A 264 -0.04 -0.11 18.59
CA SER A 264 -1.42 -0.12 18.05
C SER A 264 -2.31 0.97 18.68
N GLY A 265 -2.09 1.30 19.95
CA GLY A 265 -2.77 2.42 20.63
C GLY A 265 -2.39 3.82 20.11
N GLU A 266 -1.32 3.94 19.31
CA GLU A 266 -0.89 5.20 18.68
C GLU A 266 -1.55 5.44 17.31
N LEU A 267 -2.41 4.53 16.85
CA LEU A 267 -3.26 4.74 15.68
C LEU A 267 -4.30 5.83 15.98
N ARG A 268 -4.51 6.73 15.02
CA ARG A 268 -5.38 7.90 15.18
C ARG A 268 -6.69 7.70 14.45
N LEU A 269 -7.77 8.23 15.04
CA LEU A 269 -9.08 8.32 14.38
C LEU A 269 -8.92 8.94 12.97
N GLY A 270 -9.51 8.29 11.97
CA GLY A 270 -9.47 8.72 10.58
C GLY A 270 -8.27 8.22 9.77
N GLU A 271 -7.27 7.58 10.38
CA GLU A 271 -6.15 7.01 9.61
C GLU A 271 -6.65 5.85 8.74
N ALA A 272 -6.33 5.92 7.45
CA ALA A 272 -6.51 4.80 6.53
C ALA A 272 -5.42 3.76 6.81
N ILE A 273 -5.83 2.51 7.03
CA ILE A 273 -4.93 1.42 7.35
C ILE A 273 -5.18 0.24 6.43
N GLN A 274 -4.12 -0.52 6.21
CA GLN A 274 -4.18 -1.88 5.72
C GLN A 274 -3.84 -2.82 6.87
N LEU A 275 -4.63 -3.89 7.03
CA LEU A 275 -4.37 -4.94 7.99
C LEU A 275 -4.13 -6.27 7.26
N ILE A 276 -3.29 -7.11 7.86
CA ILE A 276 -3.25 -8.54 7.55
C ILE A 276 -3.63 -9.30 8.81
N LEU A 277 -4.63 -10.16 8.70
CA LEU A 277 -5.14 -10.98 9.78
C LEU A 277 -4.51 -12.38 9.78
N ASN A 278 -4.34 -13.00 10.93
CA ASN A 278 -4.08 -14.44 11.02
C ASN A 278 -5.38 -15.25 10.88
N GLU A 279 -5.27 -16.59 10.91
CA GLU A 279 -6.41 -17.50 10.79
C GLU A 279 -7.46 -17.34 11.92
N ASN A 280 -7.08 -16.74 13.05
CA ASN A 280 -7.97 -16.45 14.18
C ASN A 280 -8.64 -15.06 14.09
N GLY A 281 -8.38 -14.29 13.03
CA GLY A 281 -8.91 -12.93 12.85
C GLY A 281 -8.19 -11.85 13.66
N HIS A 282 -7.04 -12.15 14.27
CA HIS A 282 -6.21 -11.13 14.92
C HIS A 282 -5.29 -10.46 13.88
N ALA A 283 -5.08 -9.15 14.01
CA ALA A 283 -4.12 -8.45 13.17
C ALA A 283 -2.69 -8.88 13.53
N VAL A 284 -1.92 -9.27 12.52
CA VAL A 284 -0.48 -9.58 12.63
C VAL A 284 0.39 -8.53 11.93
N TYR A 285 -0.23 -7.69 11.10
CA TYR A 285 0.40 -6.52 10.49
C TYR A 285 -0.65 -5.44 10.32
N ILE A 286 -0.28 -4.21 10.65
CA ILE A 286 -1.07 -3.01 10.35
C ILE A 286 -0.11 -1.99 9.75
N ASN A 287 -0.35 -1.62 8.51
CA ASN A 287 0.31 -0.46 7.93
C ASN A 287 -0.70 0.68 7.95
N VAL A 288 -0.39 1.76 8.66
CA VAL A 288 -0.95 3.05 8.33
C VAL A 288 -0.48 3.31 6.92
N ARG A 289 -1.39 3.11 5.97
CA ARG A 289 -1.16 3.63 4.65
C ARG A 289 -0.91 5.10 4.92
N SER A 290 0.24 5.61 4.46
CA SER A 290 0.30 7.02 4.12
C SER A 290 -1.02 7.24 3.42
N SER A 291 -1.89 8.04 4.05
CA SER A 291 -3.19 8.36 3.52
C SER A 291 -2.85 9.14 2.28
N GLY A 292 -2.39 8.49 1.19
CA GLY A 292 -1.25 9.01 0.41
C GLY A 292 -1.62 10.37 -0.06
N ASP A 293 -1.19 11.41 0.66
CA ASP A 293 -2.00 12.61 0.89
C ASP A 293 -3.39 12.58 0.22
N ARG A 294 -4.36 11.82 0.77
CA ARG A 294 -5.71 11.72 0.21
C ARG A 294 -6.39 13.04 0.44
N GLN A 295 -6.05 13.96 -0.43
CA GLN A 295 -6.45 15.34 -0.40
C GLN A 295 -7.55 15.48 -1.43
N GLU A 296 -8.67 15.98 -0.94
CA GLU A 296 -9.76 16.41 -1.78
C GLU A 296 -9.58 17.91 -2.02
N TYR A 297 -9.46 18.27 -3.29
CA TYR A 297 -9.44 19.66 -3.69
C TYR A 297 -10.71 19.97 -4.45
N LYS A 298 -11.37 21.04 -4.05
CA LYS A 298 -12.43 21.69 -4.82
C LYS A 298 -11.89 23.00 -5.34
N GLY A 299 -12.05 23.23 -6.63
CA GLY A 299 -11.43 24.39 -7.25
C GLY A 299 -11.86 24.61 -8.69
N VAL A 300 -11.45 25.76 -9.20
CA VAL A 300 -11.68 26.15 -10.60
C VAL A 300 -10.49 25.68 -11.42
N VAL A 301 -10.77 25.01 -12.54
CA VAL A 301 -9.73 24.61 -13.51
C VAL A 301 -9.06 25.86 -14.07
N ASN A 302 -7.76 26.01 -13.83
CA ASN A 302 -6.92 27.11 -14.33
C ASN A 302 -6.19 26.72 -15.63
N SER A 303 -5.73 25.47 -15.72
CA SER A 303 -5.00 24.97 -16.90
C SER A 303 -5.14 23.44 -17.05
N ILE A 304 -5.05 22.97 -18.29
CA ILE A 304 -4.97 21.55 -18.65
C ILE A 304 -3.86 21.43 -19.69
N LEU A 305 -2.82 20.63 -19.40
CA LEU A 305 -1.67 20.45 -20.27
C LEU A 305 -1.49 18.97 -20.59
N ALA A 306 -1.13 18.65 -21.84
CA ALA A 306 -0.75 17.29 -22.26
C ALA A 306 0.76 17.26 -22.53
N ILE A 307 1.51 16.46 -21.77
CA ILE A 307 2.98 16.33 -21.87
C ILE A 307 3.32 14.84 -21.82
N ASN A 308 4.03 14.32 -22.82
CA ASN A 308 4.43 12.91 -22.90
C ASN A 308 3.25 11.92 -22.71
N ASP A 309 2.13 12.16 -23.41
CA ASP A 309 0.88 11.37 -23.30
C ASP A 309 0.25 11.33 -21.91
N GLN A 310 0.54 12.32 -21.05
CA GLN A 310 0.00 12.45 -19.70
C GLN A 310 -0.63 13.84 -19.50
N TYR A 311 -1.74 13.89 -18.77
CA TYR A 311 -2.42 15.15 -18.43
C TYR A 311 -1.88 15.74 -17.13
N TRP A 312 -1.73 17.06 -17.11
CA TRP A 312 -1.46 17.87 -15.92
C TRP A 312 -2.57 18.89 -15.75
N LEU A 313 -3.18 18.92 -14.56
CA LEU A 313 -4.33 19.76 -14.26
C LEU A 313 -3.94 20.79 -13.22
N GLY A 314 -4.07 22.07 -13.57
CA GLY A 314 -3.90 23.20 -12.67
C GLY A 314 -5.25 23.64 -12.10
N LEU A 315 -5.36 23.75 -10.78
CA LEU A 315 -6.54 24.27 -10.10
C LEU A 315 -6.19 25.52 -9.28
N VAL A 316 -7.12 26.47 -9.23
CA VAL A 316 -7.22 27.41 -8.11
C VAL A 316 -8.19 26.81 -7.11
N CYS A 317 -7.66 26.33 -5.98
CA CYS A 317 -8.43 25.71 -4.92
C CYS A 317 -9.32 26.72 -4.19
N ALA A 318 -10.30 26.20 -3.44
CA ALA A 318 -11.25 27.04 -2.72
C ALA A 318 -10.61 27.90 -1.61
N ASP A 319 -9.46 27.51 -1.08
CA ASP A 319 -8.68 28.31 -0.13
C ASP A 319 -7.84 29.42 -0.83
N GLY A 320 -7.86 29.47 -2.17
CA GLY A 320 -7.07 30.37 -3.00
C GLY A 320 -5.67 29.84 -3.34
N THR A 321 -5.34 28.62 -2.92
CA THR A 321 -4.06 27.98 -3.26
C THR A 321 -4.08 27.52 -4.71
N GLU A 322 -3.00 27.75 -5.45
CA GLU A 322 -2.84 27.20 -6.78
C GLU A 322 -2.04 25.91 -6.73
N ILE A 323 -2.60 24.83 -7.30
CA ILE A 323 -1.93 23.54 -7.40
C ILE A 323 -1.88 23.12 -8.87
N THR A 324 -0.86 22.35 -9.24
CA THR A 324 -0.79 21.68 -10.54
C THR A 324 -0.29 20.27 -10.33
N LEU A 325 -1.12 19.31 -10.67
CA LEU A 325 -0.88 17.90 -10.39
C LEU A 325 -1.04 17.05 -11.63
N GLN A 326 -0.28 15.96 -11.67
CA GLN A 326 -0.38 14.98 -12.74
C GLN A 326 -1.64 14.14 -12.57
N VAL A 327 -2.34 13.86 -13.66
CA VAL A 327 -3.46 12.92 -13.69
C VAL A 327 -2.93 11.49 -13.87
N ALA A 328 -3.35 10.59 -12.98
CA ALA A 328 -2.97 9.18 -13.07
C ALA A 328 -3.52 8.53 -14.36
N ALA A 329 -2.83 7.51 -14.86
CA ALA A 329 -3.24 6.82 -16.07
C ALA A 329 -4.65 6.20 -15.92
N GLY A 330 -5.48 6.37 -16.95
CA GLY A 330 -6.83 5.79 -16.99
C GLY A 330 -7.91 6.56 -16.21
N VAL A 331 -7.55 7.64 -15.50
CA VAL A 331 -8.54 8.52 -14.85
C VAL A 331 -9.38 9.22 -15.91
N LYS A 332 -10.68 9.30 -15.65
CA LYS A 332 -11.67 9.99 -16.48
C LYS A 332 -12.33 11.12 -15.70
N LEU A 333 -12.95 12.04 -16.44
CA LEU A 333 -13.85 13.03 -15.89
C LEU A 333 -15.23 12.39 -15.71
N ASP A 334 -15.73 12.31 -14.48
CA ASP A 334 -17.15 12.06 -14.23
C ASP A 334 -17.93 13.37 -14.42
N LYS A 335 -18.79 13.42 -15.45
CA LYS A 335 -19.68 14.55 -15.71
C LYS A 335 -21.12 14.06 -15.72
N ALA A 336 -21.88 14.43 -14.68
CA ALA A 336 -23.27 14.01 -14.48
C ALA A 336 -23.47 12.47 -14.53
N GLY A 337 -22.52 11.70 -13.99
CA GLY A 337 -22.56 10.24 -13.97
C GLY A 337 -22.11 9.58 -15.28
N SER A 338 -21.53 10.35 -16.21
CA SER A 338 -20.95 9.85 -17.45
C SER A 338 -19.43 10.04 -17.47
N ASP A 339 -18.72 8.97 -17.79
CA ASP A 339 -17.27 8.94 -17.97
C ASP A 339 -16.85 9.62 -19.27
N MET A 340 -16.17 10.76 -19.17
CA MET A 340 -15.63 11.54 -20.28
C MET A 340 -14.09 11.57 -20.23
N ASP A 341 -13.45 11.80 -21.38
CA ASP A 341 -12.00 11.98 -21.42
C ASP A 341 -11.59 13.27 -20.67
N VAL A 342 -10.46 13.26 -19.98
CA VAL A 342 -9.95 14.41 -19.21
C VAL A 342 -9.72 15.64 -20.09
N SER A 343 -9.40 15.46 -21.38
CA SER A 343 -9.27 16.56 -22.35
C SER A 343 -10.56 17.35 -22.58
N THR A 344 -11.71 16.84 -22.15
CA THR A 344 -13.00 17.54 -22.29
C THR A 344 -13.26 18.59 -21.20
N LEU A 345 -12.44 18.62 -20.14
CA LEU A 345 -12.47 19.68 -19.14
C LEU A 345 -12.17 21.04 -19.78
N ASN A 346 -12.86 22.09 -19.35
CA ASN A 346 -12.59 23.45 -19.77
C ASN A 346 -12.02 24.28 -18.62
N LYS A 347 -11.16 25.25 -18.96
CA LYS A 347 -10.75 26.30 -18.02
C LYS A 347 -12.00 27.02 -17.51
N GLY A 348 -12.09 27.23 -16.20
CA GLY A 348 -13.25 27.83 -15.54
C GLY A 348 -14.25 26.81 -14.98
N GLU A 349 -14.16 25.52 -15.31
CA GLU A 349 -15.02 24.50 -14.70
C GLU A 349 -14.69 24.31 -13.21
N TYR A 350 -15.72 24.19 -12.38
CA TYR A 350 -15.58 23.87 -10.96
C TYR A 350 -15.66 22.37 -10.77
N ILE A 351 -14.63 21.81 -10.15
CA ILE A 351 -14.47 20.36 -10.05
C ILE A 351 -14.05 19.98 -8.64
N GLU A 352 -14.33 18.73 -8.29
CA GLU A 352 -13.69 18.03 -7.18
C GLU A 352 -12.65 17.08 -7.75
N ILE A 353 -11.46 17.07 -7.16
CA ILE A 353 -10.43 16.06 -7.45
C ILE A 353 -10.04 15.32 -6.18
N LYS A 354 -9.73 14.04 -6.35
CA LYS A 354 -9.07 13.23 -5.31
C LYS A 354 -7.63 13.02 -5.73
N VAL A 355 -6.71 13.32 -4.82
CA VAL A 355 -5.28 13.16 -5.03
C VAL A 355 -4.80 11.99 -4.19
N VAL A 356 -3.97 11.12 -4.76
CA VAL A 356 -3.22 10.12 -4.03
C VAL A 356 -1.77 10.15 -4.50
N ASP A 357 -0.82 10.23 -3.58
CA ASP A 357 0.62 10.26 -3.88
C ASP A 357 1.00 11.34 -4.90
N ASN A 358 0.45 12.55 -4.72
CA ASN A 358 0.64 13.73 -5.59
C ASN A 358 0.16 13.54 -7.04
N LYS A 359 -0.73 12.57 -7.27
CA LYS A 359 -1.40 12.34 -8.56
C LYS A 359 -2.91 12.37 -8.39
N ILE A 360 -3.60 12.95 -9.36
CA ILE A 360 -5.06 12.97 -9.39
C ILE A 360 -5.55 11.58 -9.78
N THR A 361 -6.38 10.98 -8.93
CA THR A 361 -6.96 9.65 -9.12
C THR A 361 -8.46 9.69 -9.40
N THR A 362 -9.12 10.83 -9.17
CA THR A 362 -10.53 11.05 -9.52
C THR A 362 -10.74 12.49 -9.92
N ILE A 363 -11.58 12.73 -10.92
CA ILE A 363 -12.04 14.06 -11.31
C ILE A 363 -13.55 14.00 -11.49
N SER A 364 -14.28 14.83 -10.75
CA SER A 364 -15.73 14.95 -10.85
C SER A 364 -16.09 16.39 -11.18
N SER A 365 -16.81 16.58 -12.28
CA SER A 365 -17.44 17.85 -12.61
C SER A 365 -18.52 18.11 -11.58
N LEU A 366 -18.39 19.19 -10.82
CA LEU A 366 -19.45 19.66 -9.96
C LEU A 366 -20.37 20.53 -10.83
N GLU A 367 -21.47 19.95 -11.31
CA GLU A 367 -22.47 20.76 -12.00
C GLU A 367 -23.03 21.84 -11.05
N PRO A 368 -23.40 23.03 -11.58
CA PRO A 368 -24.04 24.10 -10.80
C PRO A 368 -25.35 23.71 -10.10
N SER A 369 -25.86 22.51 -10.38
CA SER A 369 -27.09 21.92 -9.82
C SER A 369 -26.95 21.44 -8.38
N PHE A 370 -25.74 21.42 -7.80
CA PHE A 370 -25.53 21.18 -6.36
C PHE A 370 -25.86 22.37 -5.46
N PHE A 371 -26.21 23.52 -6.04
CA PHE A 371 -26.88 24.56 -5.31
C PHE A 371 -28.36 24.53 -5.67
N PRO A 372 -29.25 24.12 -4.74
CA PRO A 372 -30.68 24.25 -4.99
C PRO A 372 -30.95 25.69 -5.45
N ALA A 373 -31.67 25.88 -6.55
CA ALA A 373 -31.96 27.21 -7.11
C ALA A 373 -32.70 28.14 -6.11
N ASP A 374 -33.21 27.52 -5.06
CA ASP A 374 -33.95 27.96 -3.89
C ASP A 374 -33.08 28.34 -2.67
N VAL A 375 -31.75 28.12 -2.70
CA VAL A 375 -30.81 28.56 -1.65
C VAL A 375 -30.06 29.85 -2.04
N ALA A 376 -30.16 30.28 -3.30
CA ALA A 376 -29.51 31.51 -3.73
C ALA A 376 -30.29 32.76 -3.29
N VAL A 377 -29.60 33.67 -2.60
CA VAL A 377 -30.15 34.96 -2.19
C VAL A 377 -30.17 35.88 -3.41
N LYS A 378 -31.37 36.36 -3.77
CA LYS A 378 -31.56 37.32 -4.85
C LYS A 378 -31.90 38.68 -4.28
N GLY A 379 -31.21 39.72 -4.73
CA GLY A 379 -31.54 41.07 -4.30
C GLY A 379 -30.62 42.12 -4.89
N ILE A 380 -30.69 43.30 -4.28
CA ILE A 380 -29.92 44.47 -4.70
C ILE A 380 -28.76 44.65 -3.72
N VAL A 381 -27.54 44.84 -4.25
CA VAL A 381 -26.36 45.17 -3.43
C VAL A 381 -26.60 46.51 -2.74
N SER A 382 -26.68 46.50 -1.42
CA SER A 382 -26.96 47.70 -0.60
C SER A 382 -25.74 48.24 0.12
N ASP A 383 -24.71 47.41 0.27
CA ASP A 383 -23.41 47.74 0.85
C ASP A 383 -22.39 46.72 0.36
N LEU A 384 -21.13 47.13 0.18
CA LEU A 384 -20.07 46.27 -0.32
C LEU A 384 -18.72 46.72 0.25
N VAL A 385 -18.00 45.78 0.86
CA VAL A 385 -16.64 45.97 1.36
C VAL A 385 -15.72 45.07 0.54
N THR A 386 -14.95 45.66 -0.38
CA THR A 386 -14.05 44.92 -1.28
C THR A 386 -12.59 44.89 -0.82
N SER A 387 -12.24 45.70 0.18
CA SER A 387 -10.87 45.87 0.71
C SER A 387 -10.78 45.51 2.20
N GLY A 388 -9.62 45.01 2.63
CA GLY A 388 -9.37 44.58 4.02
C GLY A 388 -9.26 43.06 4.15
N SER A 389 -9.06 42.58 5.38
CA SER A 389 -8.92 41.14 5.67
C SER A 389 -10.24 40.37 5.57
N GLN A 390 -11.37 41.06 5.73
CA GLN A 390 -12.72 40.48 5.64
C GLN A 390 -13.51 41.30 4.61
N LYS A 391 -13.90 40.64 3.52
CA LYS A 391 -14.73 41.21 2.46
C LYS A 391 -16.18 40.87 2.76
N MET A 392 -17.10 41.79 2.49
CA MET A 392 -18.50 41.61 2.85
C MET A 392 -19.43 42.18 1.80
N ILE A 393 -20.63 41.61 1.68
CA ILE A 393 -21.72 42.12 0.86
C ILE A 393 -23.01 42.16 1.68
N LYS A 394 -23.77 43.26 1.57
CA LYS A 394 -25.15 43.33 2.08
C LYS A 394 -26.13 43.31 0.92
N ILE A 395 -27.00 42.30 0.91
CA ILE A 395 -28.01 42.13 -0.12
C ILE A 395 -29.36 42.54 0.46
N ARG A 396 -30.06 43.45 -0.22
CA ARG A 396 -31.43 43.84 0.12
C ARG A 396 -32.41 42.99 -0.66
N GLU A 397 -33.22 42.22 0.06
CA GLU A 397 -34.25 41.33 -0.44
C GLU A 397 -35.63 42.00 -0.27
N GLY A 398 -36.40 42.12 -1.35
CA GLY A 398 -37.77 42.66 -1.32
C GLY A 398 -37.92 44.01 -0.58
N ILE A 399 -38.98 44.15 0.22
CA ILE A 399 -39.40 45.38 0.92
C ILE A 399 -38.58 45.65 2.22
N GLY A 400 -37.25 45.60 2.10
CA GLY A 400 -36.35 46.16 3.10
C GLY A 400 -35.64 45.16 4.03
N VAL A 401 -35.75 43.86 3.79
CA VAL A 401 -34.92 42.87 4.48
C VAL A 401 -33.49 43.01 3.95
N ARG A 402 -32.52 43.11 4.86
CA ARG A 402 -31.09 43.21 4.51
C ARG A 402 -30.35 42.08 5.19
N SER A 403 -29.67 41.28 4.39
CA SER A 403 -28.86 40.17 4.85
C SER A 403 -27.40 40.50 4.57
N GLN A 404 -26.52 40.30 5.56
CA GLN A 404 -25.09 40.52 5.44
C GLN A 404 -24.39 39.18 5.37
N TYR A 405 -23.47 39.06 4.42
CA TYR A 405 -22.64 37.89 4.24
C TYR A 405 -21.18 38.29 4.11
N ASP A 406 -20.31 37.47 4.67
CA ASP A 406 -18.90 37.49 4.33
C ASP A 406 -18.74 36.96 2.91
N ILE A 407 -17.78 37.52 2.18
CA ILE A 407 -17.42 37.03 0.85
C ILE A 407 -16.22 36.11 1.05
N ALA A 408 -16.42 34.82 0.76
CA ALA A 408 -15.35 33.84 0.80
C ALA A 408 -14.18 34.33 -0.04
N ARG A 409 -12.96 34.06 0.41
CA ARG A 409 -11.73 34.59 -0.19
C ARG A 409 -11.63 34.30 -1.70
N ASN A 410 -12.18 33.17 -2.13
CA ASN A 410 -12.18 32.63 -3.49
C ASN A 410 -13.54 32.74 -4.20
N ALA A 411 -14.47 33.58 -3.69
CA ALA A 411 -15.77 33.74 -4.32
C ALA A 411 -15.62 34.09 -5.80
N ILE A 412 -16.41 33.47 -6.66
CA ILE A 412 -16.38 33.71 -8.11
C ILE A 412 -17.47 34.69 -8.52
N PHE A 413 -17.15 35.58 -9.44
CA PHE A 413 -18.04 36.65 -9.88
C PHE A 413 -18.29 36.53 -11.36
N TYR A 414 -19.55 36.61 -11.77
CA TYR A 414 -19.94 36.67 -13.16
C TYR A 414 -20.77 37.91 -13.40
N LYS A 415 -20.57 38.56 -14.54
CA LYS A 415 -21.47 39.59 -15.05
C LYS A 415 -22.01 39.13 -16.40
N ASN A 416 -23.33 38.94 -16.49
CA ASN A 416 -23.99 38.43 -17.69
C ASN A 416 -23.35 37.13 -18.25
N GLY A 417 -22.95 36.22 -17.35
CA GLY A 417 -22.34 34.94 -17.71
C GLY A 417 -20.87 35.00 -18.12
N ILE A 418 -20.21 36.15 -18.01
CA ILE A 418 -18.78 36.34 -18.27
C ILE A 418 -18.05 36.55 -16.93
N ASP A 419 -16.85 35.99 -16.79
CA ASP A 419 -15.98 36.21 -15.62
C ASP A 419 -15.84 37.71 -15.29
N ALA A 420 -16.00 38.02 -14.01
CA ALA A 420 -15.89 39.35 -13.45
C ALA A 420 -15.02 39.34 -12.20
N ARG A 421 -14.73 40.53 -11.67
CA ARG A 421 -14.03 40.73 -10.40
C ARG A 421 -14.99 41.24 -9.34
N LEU A 422 -14.62 41.06 -8.08
CA LEU A 422 -15.37 41.63 -6.95
C LEU A 422 -15.56 43.14 -7.10
N ASP A 423 -14.52 43.84 -7.56
CA ASP A 423 -14.55 45.30 -7.76
C ASP A 423 -15.47 45.74 -8.91
N ASP A 424 -15.95 44.80 -9.73
CA ASP A 424 -16.93 45.08 -10.78
C ASP A 424 -18.37 45.14 -10.22
N ILE A 425 -18.58 44.70 -8.98
CA ILE A 425 -19.88 44.79 -8.30
C ILE A 425 -20.09 46.23 -7.83
N SER A 426 -21.19 46.81 -8.26
CA SER A 426 -21.61 48.15 -7.83
C SER A 426 -22.74 48.08 -6.82
N ILE A 427 -22.76 49.00 -5.85
CA ILE A 427 -23.94 49.25 -5.02
C ILE A 427 -25.11 49.59 -5.96
N GLY A 428 -26.25 48.91 -5.78
CA GLY A 428 -27.42 49.01 -6.65
C GLY A 428 -27.51 47.93 -7.73
N ALA A 429 -26.46 47.10 -7.91
CA ALA A 429 -26.52 45.98 -8.86
C ALA A 429 -27.50 44.90 -8.38
N GLU A 430 -28.22 44.29 -9.32
CA GLU A 430 -28.96 43.05 -9.06
C GLU A 430 -28.01 41.88 -9.08
N VAL A 431 -28.10 41.06 -8.03
CA VAL A 431 -27.26 39.89 -7.85
C VAL A 431 -28.05 38.66 -7.45
N LYS A 432 -27.56 37.51 -7.89
CA LYS A 432 -27.86 36.22 -7.30
C LYS A 432 -26.59 35.72 -6.62
N ALA A 433 -26.66 35.49 -5.30
CA ALA A 433 -25.53 35.07 -4.49
C ALA A 433 -25.78 33.67 -3.90
N TRP A 434 -24.75 32.84 -3.92
CA TRP A 434 -24.78 31.49 -3.35
C TRP A 434 -23.98 31.46 -2.06
N ILE A 435 -24.61 30.91 -1.02
CA ILE A 435 -24.09 30.89 0.34
C ILE A 435 -23.71 29.45 0.70
N ASN A 436 -22.53 29.25 1.30
CA ASN A 436 -22.09 27.95 1.83
C ASN A 436 -22.64 27.68 3.25
N ASP A 437 -22.33 26.51 3.81
CA ASP A 437 -22.77 26.12 5.16
C ASP A 437 -22.19 27.00 6.27
N ASP A 438 -21.07 27.70 5.99
CA ASP A 438 -20.42 28.67 6.89
C ASP A 438 -21.01 30.09 6.79
N ASN A 439 -22.10 30.27 6.03
CA ASN A 439 -22.77 31.55 5.78
C ASN A 439 -21.92 32.59 5.01
N GLU A 440 -21.02 32.12 4.16
CA GLU A 440 -20.19 32.94 3.26
C GLU A 440 -20.68 32.86 1.81
N VAL A 441 -20.56 33.97 1.08
CA VAL A 441 -20.81 34.03 -0.36
C VAL A 441 -19.64 33.41 -1.10
N ILE A 442 -19.92 32.36 -1.85
CA ILE A 442 -18.93 31.64 -2.68
C ILE A 442 -19.11 31.91 -4.18
N ARG A 443 -20.26 32.48 -4.58
CA ARG A 443 -20.52 32.90 -5.96
C ARG A 443 -21.48 34.06 -6.01
N ILE A 444 -21.23 34.99 -6.92
CA ILE A 444 -22.16 36.07 -7.28
C ILE A 444 -22.32 36.11 -8.80
N GLU A 445 -23.56 36.10 -9.26
CA GLU A 445 -23.92 36.48 -10.62
C GLU A 445 -24.59 37.85 -10.60
N MET A 446 -24.03 38.80 -11.33
CA MET A 446 -24.64 40.09 -11.65
C MET A 446 -25.46 39.97 -12.92
N THR A 447 -26.71 40.38 -12.84
CA THR A 447 -27.59 40.53 -14.00
C THR A 447 -27.84 42.01 -14.24
N ASP A 448 -27.75 42.45 -15.49
CA ASP A 448 -28.21 43.79 -15.86
C ASP A 448 -29.75 43.81 -15.79
N GLY A 449 -30.30 44.10 -14.62
CA GLY A 449 -31.73 44.21 -14.40
C GLY A 449 -32.36 45.34 -15.22
N ARG A 450 -33.15 44.98 -16.24
CA ARG A 450 -34.32 45.76 -16.68
C ARG A 450 -35.55 44.87 -16.51
N TYR A 451 -36.38 45.17 -15.51
CA TYR A 451 -37.77 44.74 -15.45
C TYR A 451 -38.65 45.91 -14.99
#